data_AF-A0A925LE77-F1
#
_entry.id   AF-A0A925LE77-F1
#
_cell.length_a   1.000
_cell.length_b   1.000
_cell.length_c   1.000
_cell.angle_alpha   90.00
_cell.angle_beta   90.00
_cell.angle_gamma   90.00
#
_symmetry.space_group_name_H-M   'P 1'
#
loop_
_entity.id
_entity.type
_entity.pdbx_description
1 polymer ?
#
loop_
_entity_poly.entity_id
_entity_poly.type
_entity_poly.pdbx_seq_one_letter_code
_entity_poly.pdbx_strand_id
1 'polypeptide(L)' 'MKVMVYEGPRMVTLDIVEDMQLKENEVRIQTLYTGISHGTEMSVYRGIAPFFERTKDGHYGIFRPAEEKE' A
#
# COMPACT_ATOMS: atom_id res chain seq x y z
N MET A 1 -15.12 -8.57 -4.25
CA MET A 1 -14.21 -8.13 -5.34
C MET A 1 -12.88 -8.88 -5.36
N LYS A 2 -12.20 -8.97 -6.52
CA LYS A 2 -10.81 -9.46 -6.61
C LYS A 2 -9.82 -8.33 -6.33
N VAL A 3 -8.77 -8.59 -5.55
CA VAL A 3 -7.74 -7.62 -5.20
C VAL A 3 -6.35 -8.22 -5.34
N MET A 4 -5.35 -7.37 -5.62
CA MET A 4 -3.94 -7.76 -5.60
C MET A 4 -3.35 -7.41 -4.25
N VAL A 5 -2.68 -8.37 -3.61
CA VAL A 5 -2.14 -8.23 -2.26
C VAL A 5 -0.64 -8.52 -2.26
N TYR A 6 0.13 -7.71 -1.51
CA TYR A 6 1.52 -8.01 -1.20
C TYR A 6 1.57 -8.85 0.07
N GLU A 7 2.01 -10.10 -0.01
CA GLU A 7 2.21 -10.97 1.15
C GLU A 7 3.64 -10.88 1.70
N GLY A 8 4.54 -10.29 0.91
CA GLY A 8 5.91 -9.99 1.32
C GLY A 8 6.76 -9.57 0.12
N PRO A 9 8.07 -9.38 0.34
CA PRO A 9 8.99 -9.07 -0.75
C PRO A 9 8.93 -10.13 -1.84
N ARG A 10 8.66 -9.69 -3.07
CA ARG A 10 8.54 -10.49 -4.30
C ARG A 10 7.39 -11.49 -4.27
N MET A 11 6.42 -11.32 -3.37
CA MET A 11 5.27 -12.20 -3.22
C MET A 11 3.98 -11.40 -3.37
N VAL A 12 3.27 -11.68 -4.45
CA VAL A 12 1.99 -11.04 -4.79
C VAL A 12 0.96 -12.10 -5.08
N THR A 13 -0.20 -11.97 -4.46
CA THR A 13 -1.33 -12.89 -4.63
C THR A 13 -2.56 -12.12 -5.11
N LEU A 14 -3.50 -12.87 -5.69
CA LEU A 14 -4.84 -12.37 -5.98
C LEU A 14 -5.79 -12.97 -4.94
N ASP A 15 -6.46 -12.11 -4.20
CA ASP A 15 -7.40 -12.52 -3.17
C ASP A 15 -8.83 -12.10 -3.53
N ILE A 16 -9.81 -12.73 -2.90
CA ILE A 16 -11.23 -12.41 -3.03
C ILE A 16 -11.71 -11.86 -1.70
N VAL A 17 -12.07 -10.59 -1.68
CA VAL A 17 -12.58 -9.90 -0.49
C VAL A 17 -14.05 -9.52 -0.67
N GLU A 18 -14.76 -9.34 0.43
CA GLU A 18 -16.13 -8.82 0.40
C GLU A 18 -16.17 -7.37 -0.09
N ASP A 19 -17.28 -6.99 -0.72
CA ASP A 19 -17.46 -5.61 -1.16
C ASP A 19 -17.82 -4.74 0.05
N MET A 20 -17.15 -3.59 0.18
CA MET A 20 -17.43 -2.63 1.24
C MET A 20 -18.82 -2.02 1.08
N GLN A 21 -19.54 -1.85 2.20
CA GLN A 21 -20.82 -1.14 2.24
C GLN A 21 -20.62 0.33 1.88
N LEU A 22 -21.46 0.84 0.97
CA LEU A 22 -21.41 2.23 0.53
C LEU A 22 -22.05 3.15 1.57
N LYS A 23 -21.31 4.14 2.06
CA LYS A 23 -21.85 5.19 2.95
C LYS A 23 -22.38 6.39 2.17
N GLU A 24 -23.14 7.24 2.84
CA GLU A 24 -23.81 8.41 2.25
C GLU A 24 -22.88 9.36 1.48
N ASN A 25 -21.62 9.49 1.92
CA ASN A 25 -20.62 10.39 1.33
C ASN A 25 -19.54 9.67 0.51
N GLU A 26 -19.81 8.46 0.03
CA GLU A 26 -18.87 7.64 -0.73
C GLU A 26 -19.42 7.34 -2.13
N VAL A 27 -18.52 7.01 -3.06
CA VAL A 27 -18.86 6.54 -4.40
C VAL A 27 -18.22 5.18 -4.65
N ARG A 28 -18.92 4.31 -5.39
CA ARG A 28 -18.38 3.01 -5.81
C ARG A 28 -17.70 3.14 -7.17
N ILE A 29 -16.43 2.79 -7.22
CA ILE A 29 -15.61 2.86 -8.44
C ILE A 29 -15.24 1.45 -8.87
N GLN A 30 -15.37 1.16 -10.17
CA GLN A 30 -14.81 -0.03 -10.78
C GLN A 30 -13.54 0.34 -11.54
N THR A 31 -12.39 -0.14 -11.06
CA THR A 31 -11.11 0.04 -11.74
C THR A 31 -11.09 -0.73 -13.05
N LEU A 32 -11.00 -0.03 -14.19
CA LEU A 32 -10.86 -0.66 -15.51
C LEU A 32 -9.39 -1.00 -15.83
N TYR A 33 -8.49 -0.08 -15.48
CA TYR A 33 -7.06 -0.20 -15.69
C TYR A 33 -6.32 0.43 -14.51
N THR A 34 -5.17 -0.14 -14.17
CA THR A 34 -4.24 0.43 -13.18
C THR A 34 -2.82 0.37 -13.73
N GLY A 35 -2.05 1.41 -13.45
CA GLY A 35 -0.61 1.44 -13.74
C GLY A 35 0.19 1.03 -12.52
N ILE A 36 1.31 0.35 -12.73
CA ILE A 36 2.25 0.02 -11.66
C ILE A 36 3.36 1.09 -11.65
N SER A 37 3.50 1.84 -10.56
CA SER A 37 4.58 2.80 -10.39
C SER A 37 5.90 2.09 -10.08
N HIS A 38 6.96 2.58 -10.72
CA HIS A 38 8.32 2.14 -10.48
C HIS A 38 8.82 2.50 -9.07
N GLY A 39 8.34 3.63 -8.52
CA GLY A 39 8.78 4.16 -7.24
C GLY A 39 7.94 3.65 -6.06
N THR A 40 6.63 3.51 -6.25
CA THR A 40 5.69 3.18 -5.16
C THR A 40 5.43 1.68 -5.11
N GLU A 41 4.66 1.13 -6.05
CA GLU A 41 4.30 -0.30 -6.03
C GLU A 41 5.53 -1.21 -6.14
N MET A 42 6.48 -0.88 -7.00
CA MET A 42 7.66 -1.72 -7.18
C MET A 42 8.67 -1.66 -6.02
N SER A 43 8.68 -0.60 -5.20
CA SER A 43 9.53 -0.57 -3.99
C SER A 43 8.94 -1.46 -2.89
N VAL A 44 7.61 -1.48 -2.74
CA VAL A 44 6.89 -2.43 -1.89
C VAL A 44 7.14 -3.86 -2.35
N TYR A 45 6.94 -4.14 -3.64
CA TYR A 45 7.22 -5.46 -4.21
C TYR A 45 8.66 -5.92 -3.94
N ARG A 46 9.65 -5.03 -4.02
CA ARG A 46 11.06 -5.39 -3.76
C ARG A 46 11.41 -5.49 -2.28
N GLY A 47 10.53 -5.08 -1.37
CA GLY A 47 10.82 -5.05 0.07
C GLY A 47 11.70 -3.89 0.51
N ILE A 48 11.82 -2.83 -0.30
CA ILE A 48 12.73 -1.68 -0.04
C ILE A 48 11.98 -0.36 0.16
N ALA A 49 10.68 -0.43 0.39
CA ALA A 49 9.89 0.76 0.61
C ALA A 49 10.32 1.44 1.93
N PRO A 50 10.55 2.76 1.94
CA PRO A 50 11.16 3.44 3.09
C PRO A 50 10.31 3.32 4.36
N PHE A 51 8.99 3.18 4.20
CA PHE A 51 8.03 3.06 5.30
C PHE A 51 8.04 1.71 6.03
N PHE A 52 8.84 0.74 5.60
CA PHE A 52 9.05 -0.49 6.37
C PHE A 52 9.95 -0.28 7.59
N GLU A 53 10.92 0.64 7.51
CA GLU A 53 11.93 0.86 8.55
C GLU A 53 11.98 2.32 9.03
N ARG A 54 11.23 3.22 8.41
CA ARG A 54 11.31 4.66 8.65
C ARG A 54 9.92 5.28 8.76
N THR A 55 9.81 6.31 9.59
CA THR A 55 8.61 7.13 9.71
C THR A 55 8.85 8.49 9.05
N LYS A 56 7.85 8.99 8.32
CA LYS A 56 7.90 10.33 7.72
C LYS A 56 7.58 11.37 8.78
N ASP A 57 8.52 12.26 9.06
CA ASP A 57 8.31 13.41 9.93
C ASP A 57 7.44 14.45 9.20
N GLY A 58 6.28 14.77 9.75
CA GLY A 58 5.33 15.71 9.15
C GLY A 58 5.74 17.19 9.26
N HIS A 59 6.61 17.53 10.22
CA HIS A 59 7.10 18.89 10.41
C HIS A 59 8.26 19.22 9.48
N TYR A 60 9.22 18.30 9.34
CA TYR A 60 10.43 18.49 8.53
C TYR A 60 10.34 17.86 7.14
N GLY A 61 9.35 16.98 6.88
CA GLY A 61 9.17 16.31 5.59
C GLY A 61 10.23 15.24 5.27
N ILE A 62 11.04 14.83 6.24
CA ILE A 62 12.12 13.85 6.09
C ILE A 62 11.74 12.48 6.66
N PHE A 63 12.43 11.43 6.21
CA PHE A 63 12.32 10.12 6.84
C PHE A 63 13.30 10.00 8.01
N ARG A 64 12.79 9.58 9.18
CA ARG A 64 13.57 9.23 10.36
C ARG A 64 13.49 7.72 10.59
N PRO A 65 14.50 7.07 11.22
CA PRO A 65 14.37 5.68 11.66
C PRO A 65 13.07 5.50 12.44
N ALA A 66 12.33 4.42 12.17
CA ALA A 66 11.17 4.07 12.98
C ALA A 66 11.66 3.72 14.40
N GLU A 67 10.94 4.15 15.42
CA GLU A 67 11.20 3.71 16.79
C GLU A 67 11.01 2.17 16.85
N GLU A 68 11.89 1.48 17.59
CA GLU A 68 11.76 0.04 17.79
C GLU A 68 10.39 -0.23 18.41
N LYS A 69 9.60 -1.11 17.76
CA LYS A 69 8.40 -1.65 18.39
C LYS A 69 8.86 -2.68 19.41
N GLU A 70 8.69 -2.37 20.70
CA GLU A 70 8.80 -3.35 21.80
C GLU A 70 7.83 -4.53 21.60
#